data_AF-A0A381SHD3-F1
#
_entry.id   AF-A0A381SHD3-F1
#
_cell.length_a   1.000
_cell.length_b   1.000
_cell.length_c   1.000
_cell.angle_alpha   90.00
_cell.angle_beta   90.00
_cell.angle_gamma   90.00
#
_symmetry.space_group_name_H-M   'P 1'
#
loop_
_entity.id
_entity.type
_entity.pdbx_description
1 polymer ?
#
loop_
_entity_poly.entity_id
_entity_poly.type
_entity_poly.pdbx_seq_one_letter_code
_entity_poly.pdbx_strand_id
1 'polypeptide(L)'
;MESGEEWWYVDVGYLTQQITRYPEPKIHDYDKTYFRICKGNIHTIRCKVGPGSRLQKLEHQGIDVQFKGWNTGETTHILVAPSSETVTYQINGMSQSQWVEQATKQIAEHTDKPVRFRNKPRPGNEFWNTDIKEDLKNAHCLVTNMSLSAIDSILNQVPVICHQRNVASFVSSKDIKFINKPMRPGRKTITEWLKMIAENQFTISEITDGTAYRTLQEQNV
;
A
#
# COMPACT_ATOMS: atom_id res chain seq x y z
N MET A 1 10.94 21.15 -8.43
CA MET A 1 9.97 22.07 -7.80
C MET A 1 8.61 21.69 -8.34
N GLU A 2 7.61 21.44 -7.49
CA GLU A 2 6.22 21.32 -7.94
C GLU A 2 5.81 22.65 -8.58
N SER A 3 5.15 22.62 -9.74
CA SER A 3 4.81 23.80 -10.56
C SER A 3 3.82 24.76 -9.88
N GLY A 4 3.43 24.52 -8.62
CA GLY A 4 2.33 25.21 -7.95
C GLY A 4 0.95 24.84 -8.52
N GLU A 5 0.90 23.98 -9.54
CA GLU A 5 -0.32 23.53 -10.16
C GLU A 5 -0.99 22.46 -9.30
N GLU A 6 -2.30 22.58 -9.15
CA GLU A 6 -3.12 21.54 -8.54
C GLU A 6 -3.20 20.33 -9.49
N TRP A 7 -2.90 19.14 -8.97
CA TRP A 7 -3.05 17.90 -9.69
C TRP A 7 -3.60 16.80 -8.79
N TRP A 8 -4.29 15.86 -9.42
CA TRP A 8 -4.92 14.71 -8.77
C TRP A 8 -4.47 13.42 -9.44
N TYR A 9 -4.13 12.43 -8.63
CA TYR A 9 -3.72 11.12 -9.08
C TYR A 9 -4.86 10.12 -8.94
N VAL A 10 -5.10 9.36 -10.01
CA VAL A 10 -6.10 8.29 -10.03
C VAL A 10 -5.43 6.97 -10.42
N ASP A 11 -5.60 5.93 -9.62
CA ASP A 11 -5.13 4.55 -9.87
C ASP A 11 -6.00 3.60 -9.04
N VAL A 12 -5.77 2.29 -9.17
CA VAL A 12 -6.47 1.24 -8.42
C VAL A 12 -6.48 1.53 -6.92
N GLY A 13 -7.61 1.25 -6.27
CA GLY A 13 -7.86 1.52 -4.85
C GLY A 13 -6.92 0.78 -3.90
N TYR A 14 -6.92 1.20 -2.65
CA TYR A 14 -6.15 0.59 -1.58
C TYR A 14 -6.74 -0.76 -1.15
N LEU A 15 -8.07 -0.80 -1.04
CA LEU A 15 -8.88 -1.94 -0.64
C LEU A 15 -9.89 -2.20 -1.77
N THR A 16 -9.59 -3.10 -2.69
CA THR A 16 -10.39 -3.24 -3.92
C THR A 16 -10.34 -4.65 -4.46
N GLN A 17 -11.37 -5.05 -5.20
CA GLN A 17 -11.25 -6.17 -6.12
C GLN A 17 -10.19 -5.86 -7.18
N GLN A 18 -9.34 -6.85 -7.46
CA GLN A 18 -8.23 -6.70 -8.41
C GLN A 18 -8.75 -6.64 -9.84
N ILE A 19 -8.11 -5.81 -10.65
CA ILE A 19 -8.30 -5.76 -12.10
C ILE A 19 -7.24 -6.61 -12.79
N THR A 20 -7.53 -7.08 -14.01
CA THR A 20 -6.45 -7.50 -14.90
C THR A 20 -5.76 -6.26 -15.41
N ARG A 21 -4.42 -6.19 -15.28
CA ARG A 21 -3.61 -5.07 -15.82
C ARG A 21 -2.94 -5.41 -17.16
N TYR A 22 -2.64 -6.68 -17.39
CA TYR A 22 -1.92 -7.16 -18.56
C TYR A 22 -2.54 -8.46 -19.10
N PRO A 23 -2.39 -8.74 -20.40
CA PRO A 23 -1.83 -7.86 -21.43
C PRO A 23 -2.72 -6.65 -21.74
N GLU A 24 -4.03 -6.78 -21.49
CA GLU A 24 -5.02 -5.73 -21.68
C GLU A 24 -5.72 -5.43 -20.33
N PRO A 25 -5.84 -4.15 -19.93
CA PRO A 25 -6.56 -3.79 -18.73
C PRO A 25 -8.03 -4.18 -18.78
N LYS A 26 -8.53 -4.89 -17.76
CA LYS A 26 -9.94 -5.27 -17.64
C LYS A 26 -10.42 -5.16 -16.20
N ILE A 27 -11.52 -4.43 -16.02
CA ILE A 27 -12.29 -4.38 -14.78
C ILE A 27 -13.24 -5.58 -14.78
N HIS A 28 -13.17 -6.41 -13.74
CA HIS A 28 -13.99 -7.62 -13.64
C HIS A 28 -15.33 -7.40 -12.94
N ASP A 29 -15.38 -6.41 -12.03
CA ASP A 29 -16.57 -6.07 -11.25
C ASP A 29 -16.55 -4.57 -10.96
N TYR A 30 -17.42 -3.81 -11.62
CA TYR A 30 -17.47 -2.35 -11.52
C TYR A 30 -17.99 -1.85 -10.16
N ASP A 31 -18.74 -2.68 -9.44
CA ASP A 31 -19.32 -2.32 -8.13
C ASP A 31 -18.32 -2.57 -7.00
N LYS A 32 -17.34 -3.45 -7.21
CA LYS A 32 -16.31 -3.83 -6.23
C LYS A 32 -14.90 -3.36 -6.59
N THR A 33 -14.72 -2.75 -7.77
CA THR A 33 -13.46 -2.13 -8.16
C THR A 33 -13.47 -0.66 -7.79
N TYR A 34 -12.58 -0.29 -6.87
CA TYR A 34 -12.37 1.06 -6.41
C TYR A 34 -11.10 1.65 -7.03
N PHE A 35 -11.09 2.97 -7.16
CA PHE A 35 -9.96 3.77 -7.60
C PHE A 35 -9.64 4.80 -6.53
N ARG A 36 -8.38 4.90 -6.13
CA ARG A 36 -7.93 5.95 -5.21
C ARG A 36 -7.83 7.27 -5.96
N ILE A 37 -8.20 8.36 -5.30
CA ILE A 37 -8.05 9.72 -5.82
C ILE A 37 -7.24 10.53 -4.80
N CYS A 38 -6.06 11.00 -5.19
CA CYS A 38 -5.09 11.63 -4.29
C CYS A 38 -4.65 13.00 -4.81
N LYS A 39 -4.84 14.07 -4.02
CA LYS A 39 -4.37 15.41 -4.40
C LYS A 39 -2.88 15.58 -4.12
N GLY A 40 -2.13 16.08 -5.10
CA GLY A 40 -0.72 16.42 -4.94
C GLY A 40 0.19 15.24 -4.56
N ASN A 41 -0.28 14.00 -4.70
CA ASN A 41 0.47 12.81 -4.30
C ASN A 41 -0.03 11.54 -4.99
N ILE A 42 0.80 10.48 -5.00
CA ILE A 42 0.46 9.14 -5.52
C ILE A 42 -0.42 8.38 -4.51
N HIS A 43 -0.28 8.71 -3.23
CA HIS A 43 -1.00 8.13 -2.10
C HIS A 43 -1.60 9.21 -1.22
N THR A 44 -2.63 8.85 -0.46
CA THR A 44 -3.30 9.69 0.52
C THR A 44 -2.35 9.91 1.69
N ILE A 45 -1.90 11.15 1.86
CA ILE A 45 -1.01 11.58 2.96
C ILE A 45 -1.62 12.69 3.83
N ARG A 46 -2.86 13.09 3.52
CA ARG A 46 -3.67 14.04 4.28
C ARG A 46 -5.10 13.56 4.17
N CYS A 47 -5.76 13.27 5.29
CA CYS A 47 -7.15 12.82 5.35
C CYS A 47 -7.63 12.77 6.81
N LYS A 48 -8.94 12.84 7.02
CA LYS A 48 -9.58 12.66 8.32
C LYS A 48 -10.09 11.22 8.47
N VAL A 49 -10.20 10.75 9.71
CA VAL A 49 -10.85 9.47 9.99
C VAL A 49 -12.35 9.62 9.72
N GLY A 50 -12.87 8.87 8.76
CA GLY A 50 -14.30 8.84 8.43
C GLY A 50 -15.14 8.09 9.47
N PRO A 51 -16.49 8.16 9.36
CA PRO A 51 -17.41 7.47 10.27
C PRO A 51 -17.29 5.94 10.20
N GLY A 52 -16.77 5.40 9.09
CA GLY A 52 -16.54 3.97 8.87
C GLY A 52 -17.62 3.26 8.07
N SER A 53 -18.66 3.97 7.61
CA SER A 53 -19.69 3.41 6.72
C SER A 53 -19.10 2.91 5.39
N ARG A 54 -18.11 3.61 4.82
CA ARG A 54 -17.41 3.16 3.60
C ARG A 54 -16.59 1.89 3.85
N LEU A 55 -15.94 1.77 5.01
CA LEU A 55 -15.22 0.56 5.39
C LEU A 55 -16.17 -0.64 5.53
N GLN A 56 -17.34 -0.44 6.16
CA GLN A 56 -18.38 -1.46 6.26
C GLN A 56 -18.94 -1.85 4.88
N LYS A 57 -19.09 -0.89 3.95
CA LYS A 57 -19.49 -1.18 2.57
C LYS A 57 -18.48 -2.11 1.89
N LEU A 58 -17.18 -1.85 2.01
CA LEU A 58 -16.13 -2.72 1.46
C LEU A 58 -16.22 -4.14 2.05
N GLU A 59 -16.41 -4.25 3.37
CA GLU A 59 -16.58 -5.53 4.04
C GLU A 59 -17.81 -6.30 3.52
N HIS A 60 -18.97 -5.65 3.42
CA HIS A 60 -20.20 -6.26 2.87
C HIS A 60 -20.06 -6.69 1.41
N GLN A 61 -19.17 -6.05 0.65
CA GLN A 61 -18.85 -6.45 -0.73
C GLN A 61 -17.92 -7.67 -0.81
N GLY A 62 -17.38 -8.13 0.34
CA GLY A 62 -16.45 -9.25 0.44
C GLY A 62 -14.98 -8.86 0.20
N ILE A 63 -14.65 -7.56 0.25
CA ILE A 63 -13.27 -7.09 0.16
C ILE A 63 -12.58 -7.33 1.50
N ASP A 64 -11.39 -7.93 1.49
CA ASP A 64 -10.60 -8.12 2.71
C ASP A 64 -10.15 -6.76 3.26
N VAL A 65 -10.79 -6.35 4.35
CA VAL A 65 -10.48 -5.12 5.09
C VAL A 65 -10.15 -5.42 6.55
N GLN A 66 -9.99 -6.69 6.90
CA GLN A 66 -9.90 -7.12 8.30
C GLN A 66 -8.46 -7.09 8.80
N PHE A 67 -8.21 -6.32 9.86
CA PHE A 67 -6.95 -6.41 10.57
C PHE A 67 -6.93 -7.66 11.46
N LYS A 68 -6.08 -8.62 11.10
CA LYS A 68 -5.99 -9.95 11.73
C LYS A 68 -5.08 -9.97 12.96
N GLY A 69 -4.57 -8.82 13.41
CA GLY A 69 -3.51 -8.74 14.43
C GLY A 69 -2.12 -8.73 13.81
N TRP A 70 -1.07 -8.75 14.65
CA TRP A 70 0.32 -8.90 14.19
C TRP A 70 0.80 -10.33 14.42
N ASN A 71 1.65 -10.83 13.53
CA ASN A 71 2.30 -12.12 13.74
C ASN A 71 3.26 -12.00 14.94
N THR A 72 3.06 -12.85 15.95
CA THR A 72 3.90 -12.96 17.14
C THR A 72 4.75 -14.24 17.15
N GLY A 73 4.64 -15.06 16.10
CA GLY A 73 5.42 -16.28 15.93
C GLY A 73 6.82 -16.03 15.39
N GLU A 74 7.51 -17.13 15.08
CA GLU A 74 8.83 -17.08 14.47
C GLU A 74 8.79 -16.47 13.06
N THR A 75 9.84 -15.72 12.72
CA THR A 75 9.94 -14.99 11.46
C THR A 75 11.28 -15.30 10.80
N THR A 76 11.25 -15.58 9.50
CA THR A 76 12.39 -16.21 8.79
C THR A 76 13.15 -15.26 7.90
N HIS A 77 12.54 -14.17 7.42
CA HIS A 77 13.16 -13.30 6.41
C HIS A 77 12.63 -11.86 6.46
N ILE A 78 13.35 -10.93 5.81
CA ILE A 78 12.86 -9.60 5.46
C ILE A 78 12.38 -9.64 4.01
N LEU A 79 11.15 -9.21 3.73
CA LEU A 79 10.65 -9.12 2.35
C LEU A 79 10.97 -7.72 1.82
N VAL A 80 11.68 -7.63 0.69
CA VAL A 80 11.92 -6.37 -0.03
C VAL A 80 11.08 -6.37 -1.30
N ALA A 81 10.10 -5.46 -1.37
CA ALA A 81 9.22 -5.33 -2.54
C ALA A 81 9.19 -3.87 -3.03
N PRO A 82 10.00 -3.50 -4.04
CA PRO A 82 10.05 -2.13 -4.53
C PRO A 82 8.78 -1.74 -5.31
N SER A 83 8.58 -0.43 -5.48
CA SER A 83 7.66 0.10 -6.49
C SER A 83 8.22 -0.08 -7.90
N SER A 84 7.40 0.18 -8.90
CA SER A 84 7.83 0.17 -10.30
C SER A 84 8.91 1.20 -10.56
N GLU A 85 9.75 0.95 -11.57
CA GLU A 85 10.84 1.83 -12.02
C GLU A 85 10.48 3.32 -11.97
N THR A 86 9.40 3.72 -12.66
CA THR A 86 8.95 5.12 -12.73
C THR A 86 8.61 5.72 -11.38
N VAL A 87 7.96 4.95 -10.50
CA VAL A 87 7.57 5.45 -9.16
C VAL A 87 8.80 5.55 -8.27
N THR A 88 9.69 4.56 -8.33
CA THR A 88 10.93 4.59 -7.56
C THR A 88 11.82 5.75 -7.99
N TYR A 89 12.00 5.96 -9.29
CA TYR A 89 12.75 7.10 -9.80
C TYR A 89 12.14 8.44 -9.38
N GLN A 90 10.82 8.60 -9.55
CA GLN A 90 10.14 9.85 -9.18
C GLN A 90 10.22 10.18 -7.69
N ILE A 91 10.26 9.17 -6.82
CA ILE A 91 10.18 9.35 -5.37
C ILE A 91 11.55 9.36 -4.71
N ASN A 92 12.49 8.56 -5.23
CA ASN A 92 13.80 8.35 -4.64
C ASN A 92 14.95 8.97 -5.45
N GLY A 93 14.71 9.42 -6.69
CA GLY A 93 15.73 9.99 -7.56
C GLY A 93 16.77 8.98 -8.06
N MET A 94 16.45 7.69 -8.01
CA MET A 94 17.34 6.59 -8.37
C MET A 94 16.57 5.45 -9.05
N SER A 95 17.28 4.58 -9.75
CA SER A 95 16.66 3.39 -10.35
C SER A 95 16.11 2.46 -9.28
N GLN A 96 15.20 1.58 -9.67
CA GLN A 96 14.68 0.54 -8.77
C GLN A 96 15.78 -0.41 -8.31
N SER A 97 16.72 -0.78 -9.19
CA SER A 97 17.84 -1.64 -8.83
C SER A 97 18.74 -1.00 -7.78
N GLN A 98 19.08 0.29 -7.95
CA GLN A 98 19.84 1.06 -6.97
C GLN A 98 19.13 1.13 -5.62
N TRP A 99 17.81 1.37 -5.64
CA TRP A 99 17.02 1.40 -4.41
C TRP A 99 17.00 0.04 -3.69
N VAL A 100 16.86 -1.07 -4.44
CA VAL A 100 16.87 -2.43 -3.86
C VAL A 100 18.23 -2.75 -3.27
N GLU A 101 19.31 -2.43 -3.97
CA GLU A 101 20.69 -2.60 -3.48
C GLU A 101 20.91 -1.80 -2.18
N GLN A 102 20.55 -0.52 -2.18
CA GLN A 102 20.68 0.34 -1.02
C GLN A 102 19.85 -0.16 0.18
N ALA A 103 18.58 -0.52 -0.05
CA ALA A 103 17.72 -1.05 1.00
C ALA A 103 18.27 -2.37 1.57
N THR A 104 18.75 -3.27 0.72
CA THR A 104 19.35 -4.55 1.13
C THR A 104 20.60 -4.33 1.98
N LYS A 105 21.48 -3.40 1.59
CA LYS A 105 22.67 -3.02 2.36
C LYS A 105 22.29 -2.46 3.74
N GLN A 106 21.35 -1.53 3.80
CA GLN A 106 20.88 -0.95 5.06
C GLN A 106 20.20 -1.98 5.98
N ILE A 107 19.48 -2.95 5.42
CA ILE A 107 18.91 -4.05 6.21
C ILE A 107 20.03 -4.89 6.86
N ALA A 108 21.08 -5.22 6.10
CA ALA A 108 22.22 -6.00 6.59
C ALA A 108 23.01 -5.30 7.70
N GLU A 109 22.93 -3.98 7.83
CA GLU A 109 23.53 -3.22 8.95
C GLU A 109 22.80 -3.44 10.29
N HIS A 110 21.58 -3.98 10.27
CA HIS A 110 20.72 -4.08 11.45
C HIS A 110 20.23 -5.49 11.77
N THR A 111 20.25 -6.43 10.82
CA THR A 111 19.73 -7.79 11.06
C THR A 111 20.41 -8.82 10.17
N ASP A 112 20.58 -10.04 10.70
CA ASP A 112 21.10 -11.21 9.96
C ASP A 112 19.99 -12.00 9.24
N LYS A 113 18.72 -11.55 9.34
CA LYS A 113 17.61 -12.22 8.65
C LYS A 113 17.82 -12.13 7.12
N PRO A 114 17.68 -13.23 6.38
CA PRO A 114 17.83 -13.22 4.94
C PRO A 114 16.84 -12.25 4.29
N VAL A 115 17.28 -11.56 3.25
CA VAL A 115 16.43 -10.71 2.42
C VAL A 115 15.84 -11.55 1.29
N ARG A 116 14.51 -11.59 1.20
CA ARG A 116 13.78 -12.16 0.07
C ARG A 116 13.30 -11.01 -0.81
N PHE A 117 13.68 -11.03 -2.08
CA PHE A 117 13.24 -10.03 -3.05
C PHE A 117 11.92 -10.46 -3.70
N ARG A 118 11.00 -9.50 -3.89
CA ARG A 118 9.78 -9.69 -4.70
C ARG A 118 9.54 -8.49 -5.60
N ASN A 119 9.60 -8.69 -6.91
CA ASN A 119 9.22 -7.65 -7.87
C ASN A 119 7.70 -7.64 -8.11
N LYS A 120 7.21 -6.55 -8.71
CA LYS A 120 5.82 -6.48 -9.19
C LYS A 120 5.56 -7.59 -10.23
N PRO A 121 4.46 -8.35 -10.11
CA PRO A 121 4.10 -9.38 -11.08
C PRO A 121 3.82 -8.73 -12.44
N ARG A 122 4.58 -9.12 -13.46
CA ARG A 122 4.41 -8.65 -14.85
C ARG A 122 4.61 -9.81 -15.82
N PRO A 123 3.96 -9.81 -16.99
CA PRO A 123 4.21 -10.83 -18.00
C PRO A 123 5.73 -10.97 -18.26
N GLY A 124 6.23 -12.21 -18.19
CA GLY A 124 7.64 -12.52 -18.46
C GLY A 124 8.57 -12.47 -17.25
N ASN A 125 8.10 -12.20 -16.02
CA ASN A 125 8.90 -12.38 -14.81
C ASN A 125 8.41 -13.54 -13.93
N GLU A 126 9.27 -14.01 -13.02
CA GLU A 126 9.00 -15.15 -12.13
C GLU A 126 7.85 -14.90 -11.15
N PHE A 127 7.49 -13.64 -10.91
CA PHE A 127 6.40 -13.27 -10.01
C PHE A 127 5.03 -13.27 -10.71
N TRP A 128 4.99 -13.42 -12.04
CA TRP A 128 3.74 -13.49 -12.80
C TRP A 128 2.83 -14.61 -12.28
N ASN A 129 1.54 -14.34 -12.13
CA ASN A 129 0.55 -15.27 -11.56
C ASN A 129 0.85 -15.78 -10.13
N THR A 130 1.72 -15.09 -9.37
CA THR A 130 1.97 -15.40 -7.95
C THR A 130 1.30 -14.39 -7.02
N ASP A 131 0.86 -14.84 -5.85
CA ASP A 131 0.31 -13.98 -4.79
C ASP A 131 1.41 -13.58 -3.80
N ILE A 132 1.49 -12.29 -3.47
CA ILE A 132 2.43 -11.77 -2.45
C ILE A 132 2.20 -12.37 -1.07
N LYS A 133 0.98 -12.83 -0.78
CA LYS A 133 0.65 -13.49 0.49
C LYS A 133 1.53 -14.70 0.76
N GLU A 134 2.00 -15.39 -0.28
CA GLU A 134 2.92 -16.51 -0.14
C GLU A 134 4.32 -16.05 0.32
N ASP A 135 4.81 -14.92 -0.19
CA ASP A 135 6.06 -14.32 0.27
C ASP A 135 5.94 -13.68 1.66
N LEU A 136 4.75 -13.25 2.07
CA LEU A 136 4.52 -12.66 3.39
C LEU A 136 4.50 -13.70 4.52
N LYS A 137 4.31 -14.99 4.22
CA LYS A 137 4.33 -16.06 5.23
C LYS A 137 5.66 -16.05 5.97
N ASN A 138 5.62 -15.87 7.28
CA ASN A 138 6.78 -15.78 8.18
C ASN A 138 7.74 -14.61 7.88
N ALA A 139 7.34 -13.61 7.08
CA ALA A 139 8.12 -12.39 6.92
C ALA A 139 8.15 -11.62 8.25
N HIS A 140 9.34 -11.16 8.66
CA HIS A 140 9.51 -10.35 9.87
C HIS A 140 9.00 -8.92 9.67
N CYS A 141 9.26 -8.38 8.47
CA CYS A 141 8.89 -7.05 8.05
C CYS A 141 8.91 -6.99 6.52
N LEU A 142 7.99 -6.24 5.94
CA LEU A 142 8.08 -5.80 4.55
C LEU A 142 8.85 -4.47 4.51
N VAL A 143 9.80 -4.34 3.59
CA VAL A 143 10.47 -3.07 3.24
C VAL A 143 10.06 -2.70 1.82
N THR A 144 9.47 -1.52 1.67
CA THR A 144 9.04 -0.97 0.38
C THR A 144 9.22 0.54 0.34
N ASN A 145 9.15 1.17 -0.83
CA ASN A 145 8.99 2.62 -0.91
C ASN A 145 7.49 2.98 -0.95
N MET A 146 6.87 2.92 -2.13
CA MET A 146 5.50 3.42 -2.39
C MET A 146 4.53 2.32 -2.88
N SER A 147 4.85 1.04 -2.67
CA SER A 147 4.03 -0.06 -3.16
C SER A 147 2.77 -0.25 -2.32
N LEU A 148 1.68 -0.70 -2.97
CA LEU A 148 0.46 -1.14 -2.29
C LEU A 148 0.65 -2.45 -1.52
N SER A 149 1.75 -3.17 -1.75
CA SER A 149 2.12 -4.34 -0.93
C SER A 149 2.23 -4.03 0.55
N ALA A 150 2.42 -2.75 0.93
CA ALA A 150 2.33 -2.30 2.32
C ALA A 150 0.97 -2.64 2.96
N ILE A 151 -0.12 -2.51 2.22
CA ILE A 151 -1.47 -2.80 2.69
C ILE A 151 -1.68 -4.31 2.81
N ASP A 152 -1.29 -5.06 1.78
CA ASP A 152 -1.30 -6.53 1.82
C ASP A 152 -0.53 -7.04 3.04
N SER A 153 0.64 -6.48 3.30
CA SER A 153 1.48 -6.85 4.46
C SER A 153 0.75 -6.63 5.79
N ILE A 154 0.17 -5.45 5.99
CA ILE A 154 -0.56 -5.12 7.23
C ILE A 154 -1.76 -6.05 7.42
N LEU A 155 -2.54 -6.29 6.36
CA LEU A 155 -3.71 -7.18 6.42
C LEU A 155 -3.34 -8.66 6.58
N ASN A 156 -2.09 -9.02 6.30
CA ASN A 156 -1.51 -10.34 6.52
C ASN A 156 -0.52 -10.36 7.69
N GLN A 157 -0.74 -9.49 8.68
CA GLN A 157 -0.09 -9.52 10.00
C GLN A 157 1.42 -9.22 10.00
N VAL A 158 1.97 -8.69 8.91
CA VAL A 158 3.40 -8.35 8.76
C VAL A 158 3.58 -6.83 8.81
N PRO A 159 4.38 -6.29 9.73
CA PRO A 159 4.64 -4.85 9.81
C PRO A 159 5.47 -4.36 8.63
N VAL A 160 5.46 -3.05 8.41
CA VAL A 160 6.06 -2.43 7.21
C VAL A 160 7.06 -1.34 7.60
N ILE A 161 8.12 -1.23 6.80
CA ILE A 161 8.94 -0.03 6.67
C ILE A 161 8.70 0.55 5.27
N CYS A 162 8.18 1.77 5.22
CA CYS A 162 7.84 2.42 3.95
C CYS A 162 8.25 3.89 3.87
N HIS A 163 8.27 4.42 2.64
CA HIS A 163 8.55 5.82 2.41
C HIS A 163 7.48 6.71 3.07
N GLN A 164 7.86 7.90 3.55
CA GLN A 164 6.97 8.81 4.27
C GLN A 164 5.74 9.28 3.48
N ARG A 165 5.76 9.15 2.14
CA ARG A 165 4.63 9.47 1.26
C ARG A 165 3.72 8.28 0.97
N ASN A 166 4.00 7.09 1.49
CA ASN A 166 3.13 5.92 1.34
C ASN A 166 1.92 6.05 2.29
N VAL A 167 0.74 5.60 1.85
CA VAL A 167 -0.48 5.61 2.67
C VAL A 167 -0.35 4.80 3.97
N ALA A 168 0.52 3.79 4.00
CA ALA A 168 0.79 3.00 5.19
C ALA A 168 1.70 3.71 6.21
N SER A 169 2.31 4.86 5.86
CA SER A 169 3.30 5.54 6.70
C SER A 169 2.74 6.09 8.02
N PHE A 170 1.41 6.19 8.16
CA PHE A 170 0.74 6.54 9.43
C PHE A 170 0.79 5.41 10.46
N VAL A 171 0.95 4.17 10.00
CA VAL A 171 0.88 2.95 10.81
C VAL A 171 2.10 2.05 10.64
N SER A 172 3.17 2.60 10.07
CA SER A 172 4.40 1.89 9.70
C SER A 172 5.64 2.66 10.16
N SER A 173 6.73 1.93 10.35
CA SER A 173 8.05 2.54 10.48
C SER A 173 8.47 3.20 9.16
N LYS A 174 9.33 4.21 9.22
CA LYS A 174 9.81 4.97 8.04
C LYS A 174 11.31 4.83 7.79
N ASP A 175 12.02 4.28 8.77
CA ASP A 175 13.47 4.20 8.81
C ASP A 175 13.87 2.73 9.07
N ILE A 176 14.78 2.22 8.24
CA ILE A 176 15.24 0.82 8.26
C ILE A 176 15.92 0.45 9.58
N LYS A 177 16.43 1.42 10.35
CA LYS A 177 17.00 1.14 11.68
C LYS A 177 16.02 0.47 12.65
N PHE A 178 14.71 0.60 12.40
CA PHE A 178 13.67 -0.03 13.21
C PHE A 178 13.35 -1.46 12.76
N ILE A 179 14.08 -2.06 11.80
CA ILE A 179 13.76 -3.36 11.20
C ILE A 179 13.60 -4.51 12.20
N ASN A 180 14.32 -4.51 13.33
CA ASN A 180 14.17 -5.55 14.36
C ASN A 180 12.94 -5.35 15.26
N LYS A 181 12.47 -4.11 15.39
CA LYS A 181 11.30 -3.72 16.20
C LYS A 181 10.45 -2.70 15.44
N PRO A 182 9.89 -3.07 14.28
CA PRO A 182 9.10 -2.14 13.47
C PRO A 182 7.80 -1.79 14.20
N MET A 183 7.25 -0.62 13.84
CA MET A 183 5.99 -0.14 14.38
C MET A 183 4.88 -1.18 14.18
N ARG A 184 4.16 -1.48 15.27
CA ARG A 184 3.02 -2.42 15.29
C ARG A 184 1.86 -1.77 16.06
N PRO A 185 1.11 -0.84 15.45
CA PRO A 185 0.03 -0.16 16.14
C PRO A 185 -1.08 -1.11 16.59
N GLY A 186 -1.80 -0.74 17.64
CA GLY A 186 -2.93 -1.53 18.13
C GLY A 186 -4.12 -1.52 17.16
N ARG A 187 -5.07 -2.43 17.37
CA ARG A 187 -6.29 -2.58 16.53
C ARG A 187 -7.03 -1.27 16.32
N LYS A 188 -7.20 -0.45 17.37
CA LYS A 188 -7.86 0.87 17.27
C LYS A 188 -7.21 1.75 16.20
N THR A 189 -5.90 1.93 16.26
CA THR A 189 -5.15 2.76 15.30
C THR A 189 -5.23 2.22 13.88
N ILE A 190 -5.11 0.90 13.71
CA ILE A 190 -5.25 0.27 12.38
C ILE A 190 -6.67 0.44 11.84
N THR A 191 -7.71 0.29 12.68
CA THR A 191 -9.10 0.51 12.28
C THR A 191 -9.36 1.97 11.89
N GLU A 192 -8.81 2.94 12.63
CA GLU A 192 -8.91 4.37 12.26
C GLU A 192 -8.21 4.66 10.93
N TRP A 193 -7.04 4.06 10.69
CA TRP A 193 -6.34 4.15 9.41
C TRP A 193 -7.14 3.50 8.26
N LEU A 194 -7.74 2.32 8.47
CA LEU A 194 -8.59 1.66 7.47
C LEU A 194 -9.82 2.50 7.12
N LYS A 195 -10.45 3.14 8.12
CA LYS A 195 -11.55 4.09 7.90
C LYS A 195 -11.08 5.27 7.06
N MET A 196 -9.94 5.87 7.40
CA MET A 196 -9.35 6.98 6.66
C MET A 196 -9.07 6.62 5.19
N ILE A 197 -8.44 5.48 4.89
CA ILE A 197 -8.14 5.12 3.49
C ILE A 197 -9.39 4.80 2.67
N ALA A 198 -10.45 4.27 3.30
CA ALA A 198 -11.72 3.97 2.63
C ALA A 198 -12.45 5.24 2.13
N GLU A 199 -12.19 6.40 2.75
CA GLU A 199 -12.73 7.71 2.34
C GLU A 199 -12.04 8.29 1.09
N ASN A 200 -10.95 7.68 0.60
CA ASN A 200 -10.15 8.21 -0.52
C ASN A 200 -10.15 7.31 -1.76
N GLN A 201 -11.08 6.38 -1.82
CA GLN A 201 -11.23 5.47 -2.94
C GLN A 201 -12.69 5.30 -3.30
N PHE A 202 -12.97 5.25 -4.60
CA PHE A 202 -14.32 5.36 -5.13
C PHE A 202 -14.54 4.38 -6.27
N THR A 203 -15.74 3.81 -6.37
CA THR A 203 -16.11 3.07 -7.59
C THR A 203 -16.30 4.04 -8.75
N ILE A 204 -16.35 3.53 -9.98
CA ILE A 204 -16.64 4.37 -11.16
C ILE A 204 -17.99 5.09 -11.00
N SER A 205 -19.01 4.41 -10.47
CA SER A 205 -20.33 5.00 -10.21
C SER A 205 -20.24 6.20 -9.25
N GLU A 206 -19.50 6.07 -8.15
CA GLU A 206 -19.29 7.16 -7.17
C GLU A 206 -18.49 8.34 -7.75
N ILE A 207 -17.64 8.09 -8.75
CA ILE A 207 -16.94 9.15 -9.49
C ILE A 207 -17.93 9.85 -10.43
N THR A 208 -18.76 9.10 -11.15
CA THR A 208 -19.73 9.62 -12.12
C THR A 208 -20.84 10.45 -11.48
N ASP A 209 -21.35 10.04 -10.30
CA ASP A 209 -22.46 10.72 -9.62
C ASP A 209 -22.03 11.87 -8.68
N GLY A 210 -20.73 12.18 -8.66
CA GLY A 210 -20.12 13.23 -7.85
C GLY A 210 -19.95 12.89 -6.37
N THR A 211 -20.22 11.66 -5.93
CA THR A 211 -19.97 11.22 -4.55
C THR A 211 -18.50 11.35 -4.19
N ALA A 212 -17.60 10.99 -5.10
CA ALA A 212 -16.16 11.15 -4.92
C ALA A 212 -15.78 12.61 -4.64
N TYR A 213 -16.28 13.55 -5.45
CA TYR A 213 -16.01 14.97 -5.28
C TYR A 213 -16.51 15.49 -3.92
N ARG A 214 -17.77 15.23 -3.56
CA ARG A 214 -18.34 15.65 -2.27
C ARG A 214 -17.56 15.09 -1.08
N THR A 215 -17.22 13.81 -1.13
CA THR A 215 -16.44 13.14 -0.07
C THR A 215 -15.05 13.78 0.08
N LEU A 216 -14.35 14.03 -1.03
CA LEU A 216 -13.01 14.63 -1.00
C LEU A 216 -13.03 16.08 -0.47
N GLN A 217 -14.07 16.86 -0.75
CA GLN A 217 -14.24 18.20 -0.16
C GLN A 217 -14.35 18.14 1.37
N GLU A 218 -15.10 17.18 1.91
CA GLU A 218 -15.22 16.97 3.36
C GLU A 218 -13.89 16.54 4.01
N GLN A 219 -13.09 15.75 3.28
CA GLN A 219 -11.76 15.34 3.70
C GLN A 219 -10.74 16.50 3.77
N ASN A 220 -11.11 17.69 3.27
CA ASN A 220 -10.25 18.88 3.20
C ASN A 220 -8.90 18.59 2.52
N VAL A 221 -8.95 17.78 1.47
CA VAL A 221 -7.79 17.50 0.60
C VAL A 221 -7.77 18.47 -0.57
#